data_AF-T0ZQ98-F1
#
_entry.id   AF-T0ZQ98-F1
#
_cell.length_a   1.000
_cell.length_b   1.000
_cell.length_c   1.000
_cell.angle_alpha   90.00
_cell.angle_beta   90.00
_cell.angle_gamma   90.00
#
_symmetry.space_group_name_H-M   'P 1'
#
loop_
_entity.id
_entity.type
_entity.pdbx_description
1 polymer ?
#
loop_
_entity_poly.entity_id
_entity_poly.type
_entity_poly.pdbx_seq_one_letter_code
_entity_poly.pdbx_strand_id
1 'polypeptide(L)'
;MNYESIVFLISASILISAFYVQGQRYIISMIRGQLAQSLLIAGTTFLLAYLNHSIDLLILGLLLLFLRGILITYLLETKVPRRKSYVFEEGVNVPYLFL
;
A
#
# COMPACT_ATOMS: atom_id res chain seq x y z
N MET A 1 24.38 -9.00 -9.25
CA MET A 1 23.18 -9.22 -8.41
C MET A 1 22.05 -9.59 -9.35
N ASN A 2 21.46 -10.78 -9.24
CA ASN A 2 20.37 -11.19 -10.13
C ASN A 2 19.13 -10.32 -9.90
N TYR A 3 18.44 -9.93 -10.97
CA TYR A 3 17.21 -9.13 -10.94
C TYR A 3 16.12 -9.80 -10.10
N GLU A 4 16.09 -11.13 -10.07
CA GLU A 4 15.17 -11.92 -9.25
C GLU A 4 15.34 -11.65 -7.75
N SER A 5 16.58 -11.49 -7.27
CA SER A 5 16.84 -11.20 -5.86
C SER A 5 16.34 -9.82 -5.46
N ILE A 6 16.44 -8.83 -6.35
CA ILE A 6 15.95 -7.47 -6.13
C ILE A 6 14.42 -7.48 -6.09
N VAL A 7 13.77 -8.14 -7.05
CA VAL A 7 12.31 -8.28 -7.09
C VAL A 7 11.78 -9.01 -5.85
N PHE A 8 12.49 -10.05 -5.40
CA PHE A 8 12.14 -10.79 -4.19
C PHE A 8 12.23 -9.91 -2.93
N LEU A 9 13.30 -9.14 -2.76
CA LEU A 9 13.45 -8.21 -1.64
C LEU A 9 12.36 -7.14 -1.62
N ILE A 10 12.00 -6.58 -2.78
CA ILE A 10 10.93 -5.58 -2.83
C ILE A 10 9.56 -6.23 -2.55
N SER A 11 9.33 -7.45 -3.05
CA SER A 11 8.10 -8.21 -2.77
C SER A 11 7.94 -8.54 -1.28
N ALA A 12 9.02 -8.95 -0.61
CA ALA A 12 9.03 -9.15 0.84
C ALA A 12 8.76 -7.84 1.60
N SER A 13 9.34 -6.72 1.14
CA SER A 13 9.11 -5.39 1.74
C SER A 13 7.65 -4.94 1.60
N ILE A 14 7.03 -5.20 0.44
CA ILE A 14 5.59 -4.94 0.20
C ILE A 14 4.74 -5.73 1.18
N LEU A 15 5.10 -6.98 1.45
CA LEU A 15 4.38 -7.89 2.34
C LEU A 15 4.48 -7.43 3.81
N ILE A 16 5.67 -7.06 4.27
CA ILE A 16 5.86 -6.48 5.61
C ILE A 16 5.09 -5.17 5.76
N SER A 17 5.15 -4.29 4.76
CA SER A 17 4.37 -3.06 4.73
C SER A 17 2.86 -3.32 4.78
N ALA A 18 2.37 -4.37 4.09
CA ALA A 18 0.96 -4.75 4.12
C ALA A 18 0.49 -5.14 5.52
N PHE A 19 1.29 -5.94 6.25
CA PHE A 19 0.99 -6.31 7.63
C PHE A 19 1.01 -5.11 8.56
N TYR A 20 1.98 -4.21 8.39
CA TYR A 20 2.04 -2.99 9.18
C TYR A 20 0.80 -2.10 8.99
N VAL A 21 0.35 -1.92 7.75
CA VAL A 21 -0.86 -1.14 7.43
C VAL A 21 -2.10 -1.79 8.03
N GLN A 22 -2.27 -3.11 7.88
CA GLN A 22 -3.42 -3.84 8.43
C GLN A 22 -3.42 -3.90 9.96
N GLY A 23 -2.24 -3.84 10.59
CA GLY A 23 -2.11 -3.85 12.05
C GLY A 23 -2.36 -2.50 12.74
N GLN A 24 -2.47 -1.41 11.98
CA GLN A 24 -2.68 -0.07 12.52
C GLN A 24 -4.13 0.15 12.91
N ARG A 25 -4.38 0.58 14.15
CA ARG A 25 -5.72 0.94 14.65
C ARG A 25 -6.19 2.33 14.20
N TYR A 26 -5.27 3.16 13.72
CA TYR A 26 -5.54 4.54 13.33
C TYR A 26 -5.76 4.64 11.83
N ILE A 27 -6.96 5.05 11.44
CA ILE A 27 -7.36 5.19 10.03
C ILE A 27 -6.41 6.12 9.26
N ILE A 28 -5.96 7.22 9.87
CA ILE A 28 -5.03 8.17 9.23
C ILE A 28 -3.66 7.52 8.95
N SER A 29 -3.13 6.75 9.90
CA SER A 29 -1.87 6.02 9.71
C SER A 29 -2.03 4.91 8.67
N MET A 30 -3.17 4.24 8.65
CA MET A 30 -3.50 3.22 7.65
C MET A 30 -3.54 3.82 6.24
N ILE A 31 -4.20 4.97 6.05
CA ILE A 31 -4.25 5.69 4.77
C ILE A 31 -2.84 6.08 4.30
N ARG A 32 -2.01 6.64 5.19
CA ARG A 32 -0.63 7.02 4.85
C ARG A 32 0.24 5.81 4.50
N GLY A 33 0.09 4.71 5.23
CA GLY A 33 0.80 3.48 4.91
C GLY A 33 0.32 2.85 3.59
N GLN A 34 -0.97 2.95 3.28
CA GLN A 34 -1.53 2.51 2.00
C GLN A 34 -0.97 3.32 0.82
N LEU A 35 -0.75 4.63 0.98
CA LEU A 35 -0.05 5.45 -0.02
C LEU A 35 1.37 4.91 -0.29
N ALA A 36 2.15 4.74 0.78
CA ALA A 36 3.52 4.25 0.67
C ALA A 36 3.57 2.86 0.01
N GLN A 37 2.67 1.97 0.40
CA GLN A 37 2.55 0.64 -0.19
C GLN A 37 2.19 0.70 -1.69
N SER A 38 1.26 1.58 -2.07
CA SER A 38 0.84 1.72 -3.46
C SER A 38 1.98 2.23 -4.35
N LEU A 39 2.82 3.12 -3.84
CA LEU A 39 4.03 3.58 -4.55
C LEU A 39 5.06 2.45 -4.72
N LEU A 40 5.30 1.64 -3.68
CA LEU A 40 6.20 0.49 -3.76
C LEU A 40 5.74 -0.52 -4.81
N ILE A 41 4.45 -0.87 -4.81
CA ILE A 41 3.88 -1.82 -5.78
C ILE A 41 3.86 -1.25 -7.19
N ALA A 42 3.51 0.04 -7.36
CA ALA A 42 3.56 0.67 -8.68
C ALA A 42 4.99 0.65 -9.25
N GLY A 43 5.98 1.00 -8.44
CA GLY A 43 7.40 0.97 -8.81
C GLY A 43 7.88 -0.42 -9.24
N THR A 44 7.53 -1.47 -8.50
CA THR A 44 7.88 -2.85 -8.89
C THR A 44 7.18 -3.28 -10.17
N THR A 45 5.92 -2.89 -10.33
CA THR A 45 5.12 -3.25 -11.51
C THR A 45 5.68 -2.59 -12.76
N PHE A 46 6.12 -1.32 -12.69
CA PHE A 46 6.82 -0.66 -13.80
C PHE A 46 8.16 -1.32 -14.13
N LEU A 47 8.92 -1.72 -13.12
CA LEU A 47 10.19 -2.42 -13.32
C LEU A 47 9.97 -3.79 -13.99
N LEU A 48 8.93 -4.51 -13.57
CA LEU A 48 8.51 -5.78 -14.20
C LEU A 48 7.96 -5.57 -15.62
N ALA A 49 7.22 -4.49 -15.87
CA ALA A 49 6.72 -4.14 -17.20
C ALA A 49 7.87 -3.88 -18.18
N TYR A 50 8.92 -3.17 -17.73
CA TYR A 50 10.12 -2.91 -18.50
C TYR A 50 10.89 -4.20 -18.82
N LEU A 51 11.03 -5.10 -17.85
CA LEU A 51 11.72 -6.38 -18.06
C LEU A 51 10.95 -7.31 -19.00
N ASN A 52 9.65 -7.48 -18.78
CA ASN A 52 8.80 -8.42 -19.54
C ASN A 52 8.22 -7.83 -20.83
N HIS A 53 8.52 -6.56 -21.16
CA HIS A 53 7.98 -5.84 -22.32
C HIS A 53 6.45 -5.96 -22.46
N SER A 54 5.75 -6.04 -21.32
CA SER A 54 4.32 -6.33 -21.26
C SER A 54 3.53 -5.06 -20.97
N ILE A 55 2.67 -4.67 -21.90
CA ILE A 55 1.85 -3.46 -21.82
C ILE A 55 0.82 -3.58 -20.67
N ASP A 56 0.31 -4.78 -20.39
CA ASP A 56 -0.64 -5.03 -19.31
C ASP A 56 -0.08 -4.63 -17.93
N LEU A 57 1.20 -4.95 -17.69
CA LEU A 57 1.87 -4.57 -16.45
C LEU A 57 2.08 -3.06 -16.35
N LEU A 58 2.33 -2.39 -17.47
CA LEU A 58 2.47 -0.93 -17.51
C LEU A 58 1.13 -0.26 -17.15
N ILE A 59 0.02 -0.74 -17.72
CA ILE A 59 -1.33 -0.28 -17.37
C ILE A 59 -1.64 -0.56 -15.89
N LEU A 60 -1.28 -1.74 -15.39
CA LEU A 60 -1.46 -2.10 -13.98
C LEU A 60 -0.73 -1.15 -13.03
N GLY A 61 0.53 -0.82 -13.33
CA GLY A 61 1.32 0.14 -12.57
C GLY A 61 0.69 1.53 -12.54
N LEU A 62 0.16 1.98 -13.69
CA LEU A 62 -0.53 3.25 -13.80
C LEU A 62 -1.83 3.27 -12.98
N LEU A 63 -2.62 2.19 -13.06
CA LEU A 63 -3.88 2.05 -12.34
C LEU A 63 -3.65 2.06 -10.82
N LEU A 64 -2.60 1.39 -10.35
CA LEU A 64 -2.22 1.39 -8.94
C LEU A 64 -1.84 2.80 -8.44
N LEU A 65 -1.11 3.57 -9.25
CA LEU A 65 -0.72 4.93 -8.90
C LEU A 65 -1.92 5.89 -8.82
N PHE A 66 -2.76 5.91 -9.87
CA PHE A 66 -3.88 6.84 -9.95
C PHE A 66 -5.06 6.43 -9.09
N LEU A 67 -5.49 5.17 -9.18
CA LEU A 67 -6.69 4.71 -8.50
C LEU A 67 -6.42 4.49 -7.01
N ARG A 68 -5.36 3.74 -6.68
CA ARG A 68 -5.06 3.37 -5.30
C ARG A 68 -4.26 4.43 -4.56
N GLY A 69 -3.24 5.00 -5.22
CA GLY A 69 -2.43 6.07 -4.65
C GLY A 69 -3.22 7.36 -4.49
N ILE A 70 -3.80 7.89 -5.56
CA ILE A 70 -4.41 9.23 -5.53
C ILE A 70 -5.89 9.16 -5.14
N LEU A 71 -6.71 8.45 -5.92
CA LEU A 71 -8.17 8.52 -5.79
C LEU A 71 -8.66 7.96 -4.45
N ILE A 72 -8.23 6.75 -4.09
CA ILE A 72 -8.66 6.09 -2.84
C ILE A 72 -8.19 6.91 -1.64
N THR A 73 -6.93 7.32 -1.60
CA THR A 73 -6.40 8.15 -0.51
C THR A 73 -7.15 9.47 -0.39
N TYR A 74 -7.37 10.17 -1.50
CA TYR A 74 -8.09 11.44 -1.50
C TYR A 74 -9.53 11.28 -1.00
N LEU A 75 -10.21 10.22 -1.43
CA LEU A 75 -11.59 9.92 -1.02
C LEU A 75 -11.66 9.57 0.48
N LEU A 76 -10.70 8.78 0.98
CA LEU A 76 -10.57 8.47 2.40
C LEU A 76 -10.23 9.71 3.24
N GLU A 77 -9.30 10.55 2.79
CA GLU A 77 -8.95 11.78 3.50
C GLU A 77 -10.13 12.77 3.54
N THR A 78 -10.94 12.82 2.49
CA THR A 78 -12.15 13.67 2.44
C THR A 78 -13.26 13.15 3.34
N LYS A 79 -13.39 11.83 3.49
CA LYS A 79 -14.39 11.19 4.37
C LYS A 79 -13.99 11.16 5.84
N VAL A 80 -12.69 11.22 6.17
CA VAL A 80 -12.21 11.23 7.55
C VAL A 80 -12.12 12.68 8.05
N PRO A 81 -12.98 13.13 8.96
CA PRO A 81 -12.95 14.51 9.43
C PRO A 81 -11.63 14.82 10.16
N ARG A 82 -10.86 15.77 9.61
CA ARG A 82 -9.54 16.23 10.10
C ARG A 82 -9.46 16.60 11.60
N ARG A 83 -10.59 16.72 12.30
CA ARG A 83 -10.67 17.15 13.70
C ARG A 83 -10.62 16.03 14.75
N LYS A 84 -10.71 14.75 14.38
CA LYS A 84 -10.62 13.66 15.35
C LYS A 84 -9.37 12.83 15.12
N SER A 85 -8.27 13.21 15.78
CA SER A 85 -7.02 12.45 15.84
C SER A 85 -7.15 11.07 16.54
N TYR A 86 -8.38 10.66 16.86
CA TYR A 86 -8.75 9.47 17.64
C TYR A 86 -9.95 8.74 17.02
N VAL A 87 -10.14 8.79 15.68
CA VAL A 87 -11.09 7.86 15.04
C VAL A 87 -10.42 6.49 15.03
N PHE A 88 -10.74 5.71 16.06
CA PHE A 88 -10.37 4.31 16.18
C PHE A 88 -11.33 3.46 15.37
N GLU A 89 -10.79 2.50 14.65
CA GLU A 89 -11.60 1.45 14.06
C GLU A 89 -11.84 0.39 15.15
N GLU A 90 -13.06 0.31 15.68
CA GLU A 90 -13.42 -0.53 16.85
C GLU A 90 -13.19 -2.03 16.62
N GLY A 91 -12.92 -2.47 15.38
CA GLY A 91 -12.65 -3.87 15.02
C GLY A 91 -11.17 -4.26 14.93
N VAL A 92 -10.22 -3.32 14.95
CA VAL A 92 -8.79 -3.63 14.84
C VAL A 92 -8.24 -3.89 16.25
N ASN A 93 -8.47 -5.10 16.75
CA ASN A 93 -8.03 -5.55 18.07
C ASN A 93 -6.82 -6.50 17.94
N VAL A 94 -5.74 -6.03 17.32
CA VAL A 94 -4.51 -6.81 17.12
C VAL A 94 -3.83 -7.25 18.43
N PRO A 95 -3.93 -6.54 19.58
CA PRO A 95 -3.30 -7.02 20.81
C PRO A 95 -3.84 -8.36 21.32
N TYR A 96 -5.03 -8.80 20.90
CA TYR A 96 -5.67 -10.02 21.39
C TYR A 96 -5.61 -11.21 20.42
N LEU A 97 -5.04 -11.05 19.23
CA LEU A 97 -4.90 -12.18 18.28
C LEU A 97 -3.60 -12.97 18.48
N PHE A 98 -2.67 -12.42 19.27
CA PHE A 98 -1.38 -13.01 19.62
C PHE A 98 -1.20 -13.22 21.14
N LEU A 99 -2.25 -13.03 21.95
CA LEU A 99 -2.27 -13.21 23.41
C LEU A 99 -3.40 -14.18 23.77
#